data_AF-A0AAJ6CJ33-F1
#
_entry.id   AF-A0AAJ6CJ33-F1
#
_cell.length_a   1.000
_cell.length_b   1.000
_cell.length_c   1.000
_cell.angle_alpha   90.00
_cell.angle_beta   90.00
_cell.angle_gamma   90.00
#
_symmetry.space_group_name_H-M   'P 1'
#
loop_
_entity.id
_entity.type
_entity.pdbx_description
1 polymer ?
#
loop_
_entity_poly.entity_id
_entity_poly.type
_entity_poly.pdbx_seq_one_letter_code
_entity_poly.pdbx_strand_id
1 'polypeptide(L)'
;MWYRAAYLGAIISYGVVIYKSFGVPRTDKAYVQRALMDENVQYLVMAVYWCYVKPISLTLIPYITFSLFHLLTFTRTTLLPAMSSQSAEGSSSSHSSMSKNIQAWVKENYDRAMRFVSYAEVVIFVRVLLGAIVLRNSLLAPLLYAHFLRLRFYMSSFTRAAFQHVRSELDSIVQHPSCPSAVRKAYLMLTDLVTRYACTVLNINAESSSTPTGARATPQSSTPADATKMKSR
;
A
#
# COMPACT_ATOMS: atom_id res chain seq x y z
N MET A 1 19.63 15.12 -9.03
CA MET A 1 19.60 14.18 -10.19
C MET A 1 19.17 12.78 -9.76
N TRP A 2 19.91 12.12 -8.87
CA TRP A 2 19.64 10.73 -8.42
C TRP A 2 18.22 10.47 -7.89
N TYR A 3 17.65 11.40 -7.12
CA TYR A 3 16.28 11.28 -6.61
C TYR A 3 15.24 11.11 -7.73
N ARG A 4 15.31 11.94 -8.77
CA ARG A 4 14.38 11.88 -9.91
C ARG A 4 14.63 10.64 -10.76
N ALA A 5 15.89 10.23 -10.93
CA ALA A 5 16.22 8.99 -11.62
C ALA A 5 15.65 7.77 -10.89
N ALA A 6 15.70 7.73 -9.56
CA ALA A 6 15.10 6.68 -8.75
C ALA A 6 13.57 6.62 -8.94
N TYR A 7 12.89 7.77 -8.94
CA TYR A 7 11.45 7.82 -9.21
C TYR A 7 11.09 7.44 -10.63
N LEU A 8 11.88 7.82 -11.62
CA LEU A 8 11.67 7.39 -13.00
C LEU A 8 11.79 5.86 -13.12
N GLY A 9 12.79 5.25 -12.48
CA GLY A 9 12.92 3.80 -12.38
C GLY A 9 11.72 3.14 -11.69
N ALA A 10 11.23 3.73 -10.60
CA ALA A 10 10.03 3.26 -9.91
C ALA A 10 8.78 3.33 -10.81
N ILE A 11 8.57 4.45 -11.52
CA ILE A 11 7.46 4.63 -12.46
C ILE A 11 7.47 3.53 -13.53
N ILE A 12 8.63 3.25 -14.11
CA ILE A 12 8.79 2.18 -15.12
C ILE A 12 8.48 0.81 -14.50
N SER A 13 9.07 0.50 -13.34
CA SER A 13 8.87 -0.79 -12.66
C SER A 13 7.39 -1.04 -12.33
N TYR A 14 6.72 -0.06 -11.72
CA TYR A 14 5.30 -0.16 -11.38
C TYR A 14 4.42 -0.19 -12.64
N GLY A 15 4.78 0.53 -13.70
CA GLY A 15 4.10 0.44 -14.99
C GLY A 15 4.08 -0.98 -15.56
N VAL A 16 5.22 -1.69 -15.50
CA VAL A 16 5.30 -3.10 -15.92
C VAL A 16 4.42 -4.01 -15.06
N VAL A 17 4.43 -3.81 -13.73
CA VAL A 17 3.62 -4.61 -12.81
C VAL A 17 2.13 -4.41 -13.07
N ILE A 18 1.68 -3.15 -13.19
CA ILE A 18 0.29 -2.82 -13.47
C ILE A 18 -0.14 -3.38 -14.82
N TYR A 19 0.68 -3.24 -15.87
CA TYR A 19 0.38 -3.79 -17.18
C TYR A 19 0.22 -5.32 -17.14
N LYS A 20 1.06 -6.04 -16.38
CA LYS A 20 0.89 -7.48 -16.17
C LYS A 20 -0.39 -7.84 -15.41
N SER A 21 -0.79 -7.02 -14.42
CA SER A 21 -1.96 -7.29 -13.58
C SER A 21 -3.30 -6.89 -14.21
N PHE A 22 -3.32 -5.89 -15.09
CA PHE A 22 -4.55 -5.29 -15.63
C PHE A 22 -4.67 -5.37 -17.16
N GLY A 23 -3.57 -5.63 -17.87
CA GLY A 23 -3.54 -5.59 -19.34
C GLY A 23 -3.65 -4.17 -19.90
N VAL A 24 -4.29 -4.04 -21.05
CA VAL A 24 -4.46 -2.75 -21.75
C VAL A 24 -5.44 -1.87 -20.96
N PRO A 25 -5.11 -0.59 -20.69
CA PRO A 25 -6.00 0.33 -20.01
C PRO A 25 -7.36 0.47 -20.70
N ARG A 26 -8.44 0.38 -19.91
CA ARG A 26 -9.81 0.60 -20.37
C ARG A 26 -10.45 1.74 -19.58
N THR A 27 -11.40 2.42 -20.20
CA THR A 27 -12.12 3.55 -19.59
C THR A 27 -13.43 3.13 -18.93
N ASP A 28 -13.72 1.83 -18.86
CA ASP A 28 -14.92 1.32 -18.21
C ASP A 28 -14.87 1.51 -16.68
N LYS A 29 -16.03 1.77 -16.08
CA LYS A 29 -16.15 2.06 -14.64
C LYS A 29 -15.55 0.94 -13.77
N ALA A 30 -15.74 -0.32 -14.15
CA ALA A 30 -15.25 -1.46 -13.38
C ALA A 30 -13.72 -1.54 -13.39
N TYR A 31 -13.09 -1.31 -14.55
CA TYR A 31 -11.64 -1.22 -14.67
C TYR A 31 -11.08 -0.08 -13.83
N VAL A 32 -11.64 1.13 -13.95
CA VAL A 32 -11.17 2.30 -13.21
C VAL A 32 -11.31 2.09 -11.70
N GLN A 33 -12.46 1.58 -11.25
CA GLN A 33 -12.68 1.31 -9.83
C GLN A 33 -11.68 0.28 -9.29
N ARG A 34 -11.45 -0.82 -10.03
CA ARG A 34 -10.46 -1.84 -9.65
C ARG A 34 -9.06 -1.26 -9.60
N ALA A 35 -8.67 -0.45 -10.59
CA ALA A 35 -7.36 0.19 -10.64
C ALA A 35 -7.15 1.16 -9.47
N LEU A 36 -8.16 1.96 -9.10
CA LEU A 36 -8.06 2.89 -7.97
C LEU A 36 -7.92 2.18 -6.61
N MET A 37 -8.44 0.96 -6.48
CA MET A 37 -8.32 0.15 -5.27
C MET A 37 -7.02 -0.68 -5.22
N ASP A 38 -6.23 -0.71 -6.29
CA ASP A 38 -4.99 -1.46 -6.38
C ASP A 38 -3.81 -0.68 -5.79
N GLU A 39 -3.05 -1.33 -4.93
CA GLU A 39 -1.93 -0.69 -4.23
C GLU A 39 -0.82 -0.28 -5.20
N ASN A 40 -0.55 -1.05 -6.26
CA ASN A 40 0.50 -0.72 -7.22
C ASN A 40 0.14 0.54 -8.00
N VAL A 41 -1.12 0.70 -8.38
CA VAL A 41 -1.62 1.91 -9.04
C VAL A 41 -1.50 3.12 -8.11
N GLN A 42 -1.89 2.95 -6.83
CA GLN A 42 -1.75 4.01 -5.81
C GLN A 42 -0.28 4.45 -5.65
N TYR A 43 0.66 3.49 -5.60
CA TYR A 43 2.09 3.78 -5.58
C TYR A 43 2.60 4.44 -6.85
N LEU A 44 2.11 4.05 -8.04
CA LEU A 44 2.49 4.70 -9.29
C LEU A 44 2.09 6.19 -9.29
N VAL A 45 0.85 6.49 -8.88
CA VAL A 45 0.37 7.88 -8.77
C VAL A 45 1.25 8.68 -7.81
N MET A 46 1.58 8.10 -6.66
CA MET A 46 2.49 8.74 -5.71
C MET A 46 3.90 8.93 -6.27
N ALA A 47 4.44 7.97 -7.03
CA ALA A 47 5.76 8.06 -7.64
C ALA A 47 5.85 9.21 -8.65
N VAL A 48 4.81 9.34 -9.49
CA VAL A 48 4.68 10.46 -10.44
C VAL A 48 4.68 11.78 -9.68
N TYR A 49 3.87 11.92 -8.63
CA TYR A 49 3.82 13.13 -7.83
C TYR A 49 5.20 13.48 -7.22
N TRP A 50 5.84 12.52 -6.57
CA TRP A 50 7.15 12.73 -5.93
C TRP A 50 8.26 13.08 -6.93
N CYS A 51 8.16 12.61 -8.18
CA CYS A 51 9.13 12.94 -9.23
C CYS A 51 9.17 14.44 -9.57
N TYR A 52 8.03 15.15 -9.48
CA TYR A 52 7.91 16.55 -9.89
C TYR A 52 8.03 17.56 -8.75
N VAL A 53 7.71 17.17 -7.50
CA VAL A 53 7.77 18.08 -6.35
C VAL A 53 9.17 18.20 -5.74
N LYS A 54 9.30 19.09 -4.75
CA LYS A 54 10.55 19.27 -3.99
C LYS A 54 10.96 17.92 -3.35
N PRO A 55 12.23 17.49 -3.49
CA PRO A 55 12.67 16.19 -3.01
C PRO A 55 12.46 15.99 -1.51
N ILE A 56 11.90 14.84 -1.15
CA ILE A 56 11.80 14.35 0.23
C ILE A 56 12.37 12.94 0.22
N SER A 57 13.66 12.76 0.53
CA SER A 57 14.34 11.46 0.36
C SER A 57 13.65 10.30 1.07
N LEU A 58 12.98 10.56 2.20
CA LEU A 58 12.26 9.54 2.96
C LEU A 58 11.14 8.86 2.15
N THR A 59 10.55 9.55 1.17
CA THR A 59 9.48 9.00 0.33
C THR A 59 9.97 7.88 -0.59
N LEU A 60 11.28 7.70 -0.75
CA LEU A 60 11.86 6.61 -1.55
C LEU A 60 11.83 5.25 -0.84
N ILE A 61 11.69 5.21 0.49
CA ILE A 61 11.79 3.98 1.28
C ILE A 61 10.86 2.87 0.74
N PRO A 62 9.55 3.11 0.54
CA PRO A 62 8.66 2.08 0.02
C PRO A 62 9.11 1.58 -1.36
N TYR A 63 9.53 2.50 -2.25
CA TYR A 63 9.94 2.15 -3.61
C TYR A 63 11.22 1.34 -3.64
N ILE A 64 12.19 1.64 -2.79
CA ILE A 64 13.43 0.83 -2.67
C ILE A 64 13.07 -0.57 -2.21
N THR A 65 12.22 -0.70 -1.18
CA THR A 65 11.78 -1.99 -0.67
C THR A 65 11.05 -2.78 -1.76
N PHE A 66 10.01 -2.24 -2.38
CA PHE A 66 9.25 -2.97 -3.41
C PHE A 66 10.05 -3.22 -4.69
N SER A 67 10.96 -2.33 -5.07
CA SER A 67 11.83 -2.56 -6.23
C SER A 67 12.69 -3.81 -6.06
N LEU A 68 13.16 -4.10 -4.84
CA LEU A 68 13.88 -5.35 -4.56
C LEU A 68 12.98 -6.58 -4.78
N PHE A 69 11.75 -6.56 -4.27
CA PHE A 69 10.79 -7.66 -4.47
C PHE A 69 10.39 -7.82 -5.94
N HIS A 70 10.15 -6.72 -6.65
CA HIS A 70 9.87 -6.72 -8.09
C HIS A 70 11.05 -7.27 -8.88
N LEU A 71 12.27 -6.84 -8.57
CA LEU A 71 13.49 -7.33 -9.22
C LEU A 71 13.64 -8.84 -9.01
N LEU A 72 13.54 -9.33 -7.78
CA LEU A 72 13.62 -10.75 -7.47
C LEU A 72 12.55 -11.57 -8.19
N THR A 73 11.31 -11.07 -8.19
CA THR A 73 10.18 -11.72 -8.87
C THR A 73 10.40 -11.75 -10.39
N PHE A 74 10.87 -10.65 -10.97
CA PHE A 74 11.19 -10.55 -12.39
C PHE A 74 12.35 -11.48 -12.78
N THR A 75 13.42 -11.51 -12.00
CA THR A 75 14.55 -12.42 -12.19
C THR A 75 14.06 -13.87 -12.22
N ARG A 76 13.24 -14.26 -11.24
CA ARG A 76 12.70 -15.61 -11.14
C ARG A 76 11.77 -15.99 -12.29
N THR A 77 10.86 -15.09 -12.65
CA THR A 77 9.74 -15.41 -13.56
C THR A 77 10.00 -15.08 -15.02
N THR A 78 11.02 -14.27 -15.31
CA THR A 78 11.32 -13.80 -16.68
C THR A 78 12.77 -14.04 -17.06
N LEU A 79 13.74 -13.58 -16.26
CA LEU A 79 15.17 -13.73 -16.64
C LEU A 79 15.66 -15.17 -16.60
N LEU A 80 15.42 -15.90 -15.51
CA LEU A 80 15.90 -17.29 -15.38
C LEU A 80 15.32 -18.22 -16.47
N PRO A 81 14.00 -18.21 -16.76
CA PRO A 81 13.45 -18.98 -17.87
C PRO A 81 14.06 -18.60 -19.22
N ALA A 82 14.21 -17.30 -19.50
CA ALA A 82 14.79 -16.83 -20.76
C ALA A 82 16.24 -17.31 -20.96
N MET A 83 17.08 -17.24 -19.91
CA MET A 83 18.46 -17.73 -19.95
C MET A 83 18.55 -19.25 -20.11
N SER A 84 17.64 -19.99 -19.46
CA SER A 84 17.59 -21.45 -19.58
C SER A 84 17.19 -21.92 -20.98
N SER A 85 16.35 -21.16 -21.68
CA SER A 85 15.96 -21.46 -23.07
C SER A 85 17.09 -21.22 -24.09
N GLN A 86 18.10 -20.41 -23.73
CA GLN A 86 19.26 -20.10 -24.57
C GLN A 86 20.48 -20.98 -24.27
N SER A 87 20.49 -21.70 -23.15
CA SER A 87 21.63 -22.51 -22.71
C SER A 87 21.41 -23.99 -23.02
N ALA A 88 22.15 -24.54 -23.99
CA ALA A 88 22.15 -25.97 -24.26
C ALA A 88 22.82 -26.75 -23.11
N GLU A 89 22.13 -27.81 -22.63
CA GLU A 89 22.61 -28.93 -21.81
C GLU A 89 23.64 -28.62 -20.71
N GLY A 90 23.18 -28.26 -19.51
CA GLY A 90 23.99 -28.31 -18.28
C GLY A 90 23.60 -27.35 -17.16
N SER A 91 22.91 -26.25 -17.46
CA SER A 91 22.58 -25.20 -16.48
C SER A 91 21.20 -25.33 -15.81
N SER A 92 20.39 -26.31 -16.21
CA SER A 92 18.98 -26.46 -15.79
C SER A 92 18.82 -26.67 -14.27
N SER A 93 19.72 -27.40 -13.63
CA SER A 93 19.69 -27.66 -12.18
C SER A 93 20.00 -26.40 -11.35
N SER A 94 20.96 -25.58 -11.79
CA SER A 94 21.36 -24.33 -11.12
C SER A 94 20.27 -23.26 -11.19
N HIS A 95 19.68 -23.04 -12.37
CA HIS A 95 18.56 -22.11 -12.54
C HIS A 95 17.33 -22.52 -11.71
N SER A 96 17.06 -23.82 -11.60
CA SER A 96 15.95 -24.34 -10.78
C SER A 96 16.16 -24.10 -9.28
N SER A 97 17.40 -24.24 -8.80
CA SER A 97 17.77 -24.02 -7.41
C SER A 97 17.71 -22.53 -7.05
N MET A 98 18.22 -21.66 -7.93
CA MET A 98 18.12 -20.21 -7.77
C MET A 98 16.67 -19.72 -7.73
N SER A 99 15.81 -20.24 -8.61
CA SER A 99 14.37 -19.92 -8.63
C SER A 99 13.69 -20.28 -7.30
N LYS A 100 14.00 -21.45 -6.72
CA LYS A 100 13.49 -21.88 -5.41
C LYS A 100 13.99 -20.99 -4.28
N ASN A 101 15.28 -20.66 -4.28
CA ASN A 101 15.89 -19.80 -3.25
C ASN A 101 15.29 -18.39 -3.26
N ILE A 102 15.13 -17.79 -4.44
CA ILE A 102 14.48 -16.49 -4.58
C ILE A 102 13.05 -16.55 -4.05
N GLN A 103 12.29 -17.60 -4.41
CA GLN A 103 10.91 -17.74 -3.94
C GLN A 103 10.84 -17.88 -2.41
N ALA A 104 11.74 -18.66 -1.81
CA ALA A 104 11.82 -18.84 -0.37
C ALA A 104 12.13 -17.51 0.33
N TRP A 105 13.15 -16.79 -0.16
CA TRP A 105 13.55 -15.50 0.38
C TRP A 105 12.42 -14.47 0.32
N VAL A 106 11.72 -14.38 -0.84
CA VAL A 106 10.58 -13.46 -1.01
C VAL A 106 9.49 -13.78 0.00
N LYS A 107 9.13 -15.07 0.18
CA LYS A 107 8.09 -15.47 1.14
C LYS A 107 8.48 -15.15 2.57
N GLU A 108 9.71 -15.47 2.98
CA GLU A 108 10.17 -15.25 4.35
C GLU A 108 10.21 -13.75 4.72
N ASN A 109 10.62 -12.91 3.76
CA ASN A 109 10.84 -11.49 4.02
C ASN A 109 9.63 -10.60 3.69
N TYR A 110 8.60 -11.12 3.02
CA TYR A 110 7.43 -10.34 2.61
C TYR A 110 6.74 -9.66 3.80
N ASP A 111 6.37 -10.41 4.84
CA ASP A 111 5.66 -9.85 6.00
C ASP A 111 6.52 -8.83 6.76
N ARG A 112 7.83 -9.09 6.90
CA ARG A 112 8.78 -8.17 7.53
C ARG A 112 8.87 -6.86 6.73
N ALA A 113 8.99 -6.96 5.40
CA ALA A 113 9.03 -5.81 4.51
C ALA A 113 7.72 -5.02 4.54
N MET A 114 6.57 -5.69 4.53
CA MET A 114 5.26 -5.02 4.59
C MET A 114 5.05 -4.26 5.89
N ARG A 115 5.48 -4.83 7.03
CA ARG A 115 5.48 -4.12 8.32
C ARG A 115 6.40 -2.91 8.29
N PHE A 116 7.65 -3.10 7.82
CA PHE A 116 8.63 -2.03 7.70
C PHE A 116 8.11 -0.86 6.85
N VAL A 117 7.56 -1.15 5.67
CA VAL A 117 6.97 -0.14 4.79
C VAL A 117 5.80 0.55 5.47
N SER A 118 4.91 -0.20 6.14
CA SER A 118 3.75 0.38 6.83
C SER A 118 4.15 1.40 7.90
N TYR A 119 5.18 1.11 8.70
CA TYR A 119 5.73 2.08 9.65
C TYR A 119 6.40 3.26 8.94
N ALA A 120 7.18 3.00 7.89
CA ALA A 120 7.82 4.05 7.10
C ALA A 120 6.78 5.01 6.50
N GLU A 121 5.64 4.50 6.03
CA GLU A 121 4.55 5.30 5.49
C GLU A 121 3.98 6.29 6.53
N VAL A 122 3.80 5.83 7.78
CA VAL A 122 3.36 6.69 8.89
C VAL A 122 4.39 7.78 9.16
N VAL A 123 5.68 7.44 9.22
CA VAL A 123 6.76 8.42 9.45
C VAL A 123 6.85 9.44 8.30
N ILE A 124 6.70 8.99 7.05
CA ILE A 124 6.65 9.87 5.87
C ILE A 124 5.50 10.86 6.01
N PHE A 125 4.31 10.42 6.42
CA PHE A 125 3.18 11.33 6.60
C PHE A 125 3.47 12.39 7.65
N VAL A 126 3.99 11.99 8.83
CA VAL A 126 4.38 12.94 9.87
C VAL A 126 5.38 13.96 9.32
N ARG A 127 6.41 13.51 8.60
CA ARG A 127 7.40 14.42 8.00
C ARG A 127 6.76 15.36 6.96
N VAL A 128 5.89 14.86 6.10
CA VAL A 128 5.23 15.67 5.06
C VAL A 128 4.29 16.70 5.70
N LEU A 129 3.54 16.30 6.73
CA LEU A 129 2.64 17.16 7.49
C LEU A 129 3.39 18.27 8.23
N LEU A 130 4.47 17.94 8.95
CA LEU A 130 5.32 18.95 9.58
C LEU A 130 5.94 19.90 8.55
N GLY A 131 6.33 19.37 7.39
CA GLY A 131 6.80 20.19 6.27
C GLY A 131 5.77 21.21 5.79
N ALA A 132 4.48 20.86 5.81
CA ALA A 132 3.40 21.73 5.39
C ALA A 132 3.08 22.79 6.45
N ILE A 133 3.09 22.41 7.74
CA ILE A 133 2.89 23.33 8.87
C ILE A 133 3.98 24.43 8.87
N VAL A 134 5.23 24.06 8.58
CA VAL A 134 6.37 24.99 8.50
C VAL A 134 6.47 25.64 7.09
N LEU A 135 5.50 25.43 6.20
CA LEU A 135 5.48 25.96 4.82
C LEU A 135 6.74 25.64 3.99
N ARG A 136 7.38 24.50 4.28
CA ARG A 136 8.60 24.00 3.61
C ARG A 136 8.30 23.08 2.43
N ASN A 137 7.08 22.55 2.33
CA ASN A 137 6.55 21.83 1.17
C ASN A 137 5.13 22.34 0.84
N SER A 138 4.62 21.95 -0.34
CA SER A 138 3.25 22.31 -0.75
C SER A 138 2.21 21.68 0.18
N LEU A 139 1.15 22.43 0.51
CA LEU A 139 -0.02 21.92 1.25
C LEU A 139 -0.72 20.77 0.52
N LEU A 140 -0.51 20.62 -0.79
CA LEU A 140 -1.01 19.49 -1.55
C LEU A 140 -0.35 18.16 -1.14
N ALA A 141 0.91 18.18 -0.70
CA ALA A 141 1.66 16.98 -0.35
C ALA A 141 1.02 16.18 0.81
N PRO A 142 0.70 16.78 1.97
CA PRO A 142 0.04 16.04 3.05
C PRO A 142 -1.40 15.63 2.67
N LEU A 143 -2.12 16.41 1.85
CA LEU A 143 -3.48 16.04 1.43
C LEU A 143 -3.48 14.80 0.52
N LEU A 144 -2.61 14.80 -0.50
CA LEU A 144 -2.45 13.66 -1.40
C LEU A 144 -1.98 12.43 -0.62
N TYR A 145 -1.00 12.60 0.27
CA TYR A 145 -0.46 11.50 1.05
C TYR A 145 -1.44 10.97 2.12
N ALA A 146 -2.27 11.84 2.71
CA ALA A 146 -3.35 11.42 3.60
C ALA A 146 -4.38 10.56 2.86
N HIS A 147 -4.72 10.92 1.62
CA HIS A 147 -5.62 10.11 0.81
C HIS A 147 -5.01 8.75 0.46
N PHE A 148 -3.73 8.72 0.05
CA PHE A 148 -2.98 7.49 -0.16
C PHE A 148 -2.99 6.60 1.10
N LEU A 149 -2.66 7.17 2.27
CA LEU A 149 -2.65 6.42 3.53
C LEU A 149 -4.03 5.92 3.92
N ARG A 150 -5.09 6.68 3.64
CA ARG A 150 -6.46 6.24 3.86
C ARG A 150 -6.79 5.01 3.02
N LEU A 151 -6.47 5.03 1.73
CA LEU A 151 -6.67 3.87 0.86
C LEU A 151 -5.88 2.66 1.38
N ARG A 152 -4.60 2.87 1.74
CA ARG A 152 -3.76 1.83 2.32
C ARG A 152 -4.30 1.28 3.63
N PHE A 153 -4.89 2.12 4.49
CA PHE A 153 -5.54 1.67 5.72
C PHE A 153 -6.71 0.72 5.43
N TYR A 154 -7.47 0.93 4.35
CA TYR A 154 -8.52 -0.01 3.95
C TYR A 154 -7.98 -1.31 3.34
N MET A 155 -6.93 -1.24 2.51
CA MET A 155 -6.45 -2.40 1.76
C MET A 155 -5.42 -3.26 2.50
N SER A 156 -4.62 -2.66 3.40
CA SER A 156 -3.49 -3.32 4.05
C SER A 156 -3.71 -3.53 5.56
N SER A 157 -3.69 -4.79 6.00
CA SER A 157 -3.71 -5.15 7.42
C SER A 157 -2.45 -4.68 8.15
N PHE A 158 -1.29 -4.65 7.47
CA PHE A 158 -0.04 -4.17 8.03
C PHE A 158 -0.09 -2.68 8.34
N THR A 159 -0.71 -1.89 7.46
CA THR A 159 -0.91 -0.46 7.67
C THR A 159 -1.83 -0.25 8.87
N ARG A 160 -2.96 -0.97 8.95
CA ARG A 160 -3.86 -0.90 10.12
C ARG A 160 -3.13 -1.23 11.43
N ALA A 161 -2.34 -2.30 11.46
CA ALA A 161 -1.58 -2.69 12.63
C ALA A 161 -0.54 -1.61 13.03
N ALA A 162 0.16 -1.01 12.07
CA ALA A 162 1.09 0.08 12.33
C ALA A 162 0.40 1.30 12.93
N PHE A 163 -0.77 1.70 12.41
CA PHE A 163 -1.56 2.80 12.98
C PHE A 163 -2.07 2.49 14.39
N GLN A 164 -2.54 1.26 14.63
CA GLN A 164 -2.99 0.82 15.96
C GLN A 164 -1.84 0.88 16.97
N HIS A 165 -0.66 0.39 16.59
CA HIS A 165 0.53 0.42 17.44
C HIS A 165 1.00 1.85 17.71
N VAL A 166 1.12 2.70 16.68
CA VAL A 166 1.50 4.11 16.85
C VAL A 166 0.49 4.82 17.75
N ARG A 167 -0.80 4.54 17.59
CA ARG A 167 -1.84 5.09 18.45
C ARG A 167 -1.66 4.64 19.90
N SER A 168 -1.42 3.36 20.18
CA SER A 168 -1.28 2.89 21.57
C SER A 168 -0.08 3.52 22.27
N GLU A 169 1.04 3.68 21.57
CA GLU A 169 2.22 4.38 22.09
C GLU A 169 1.92 5.84 22.41
N LEU A 170 1.27 6.56 21.48
CA LEU A 170 0.89 7.95 21.69
C LEU A 170 -0.12 8.11 22.83
N ASP A 171 -1.11 7.22 22.93
CA ASP A 171 -2.07 7.19 24.03
C ASP A 171 -1.36 7.01 25.38
N SER A 172 -0.38 6.11 25.47
CA SER A 172 0.42 5.88 26.68
C SER A 172 1.23 7.13 27.09
N ILE A 173 1.90 7.77 26.12
CA ILE A 173 2.67 9.00 26.35
C ILE A 173 1.76 10.14 26.84
N VAL A 174 0.59 10.29 26.21
CA VAL A 174 -0.34 11.39 26.53
C VAL A 174 -1.04 11.16 27.87
N GLN A 175 -1.26 9.90 28.27
CA GLN A 175 -1.85 9.57 29.57
C GLN A 175 -0.90 9.84 30.74
N HIS A 176 0.41 9.92 30.51
CA HIS A 176 1.39 10.19 31.56
C HIS A 176 1.09 11.50 32.33
N PRO A 177 1.14 11.51 33.68
CA PRO A 177 0.80 12.69 34.49
C PRO A 177 1.65 13.92 34.18
N SER A 178 2.90 13.73 33.76
CA SER A 178 3.83 14.81 33.40
C SER A 178 3.59 15.40 32.00
N CYS A 179 2.61 14.91 31.23
CA CYS A 179 2.35 15.42 29.88
C CYS A 179 1.67 16.80 29.93
N PRO A 180 2.26 17.85 29.31
CA PRO A 180 1.67 19.18 29.30
C PRO A 180 0.26 19.20 28.71
N SER A 181 -0.64 19.98 29.30
CA SER A 181 -2.05 20.07 28.88
C SER A 181 -2.23 20.51 27.42
N ALA A 182 -1.32 21.34 26.90
CA ALA A 182 -1.28 21.74 25.51
C ALA A 182 -1.03 20.56 24.55
N VAL A 183 -0.10 19.67 24.89
CA VAL A 183 0.23 18.48 24.09
C VAL A 183 -0.96 17.52 24.05
N ARG A 184 -1.60 17.30 25.22
CA ARG A 184 -2.81 16.47 25.32
C ARG A 184 -3.96 17.03 24.45
N LYS A 185 -4.21 18.34 24.50
CA LYS A 185 -5.24 18.98 23.67
C LYS A 185 -4.92 18.86 22.18
N ALA A 186 -3.69 19.12 21.77
CA ALA A 186 -3.26 18.99 20.38
C ALA A 186 -3.41 17.54 19.88
N TYR A 187 -3.03 16.56 20.69
CA TYR A 187 -3.20 15.15 20.37
C TYR A 187 -4.68 14.76 20.14
N LEU A 188 -5.57 15.18 21.04
CA LEU A 188 -7.00 14.90 20.91
C LEU A 188 -7.60 15.55 19.66
N MET A 189 -7.22 16.80 19.37
CA MET A 189 -7.66 17.51 18.16
C MET A 189 -7.17 16.81 16.88
N LEU A 190 -5.90 16.42 16.82
CA LEU A 190 -5.33 15.69 15.68
C LEU A 190 -6.02 14.34 15.49
N THR A 191 -6.25 13.62 16.58
CA THR A 191 -6.91 12.31 16.57
C THR A 191 -8.34 12.41 16.08
N ASP A 192 -9.10 13.42 16.51
CA ASP A 192 -10.45 13.69 16.03
C ASP A 192 -10.45 14.02 14.53
N LEU A 193 -9.53 14.88 14.07
CA LEU A 193 -9.39 15.21 12.65
C LEU A 193 -9.11 13.96 11.79
N VAL A 194 -8.16 13.13 12.21
CA VAL A 194 -7.81 11.88 11.51
C VAL A 194 -8.99 10.91 11.50
N THR A 195 -9.69 10.79 12.63
CA THR A 195 -10.85 9.90 12.76
C THR A 195 -11.99 10.34 11.85
N ARG A 196 -12.33 11.64 11.83
CA ARG A 196 -13.35 12.20 10.94
C ARG A 196 -12.98 11.98 9.47
N TYR A 197 -11.73 12.25 9.11
CA TYR A 197 -11.23 12.04 7.75
C TYR A 197 -11.29 10.57 7.33
N ALA A 198 -10.96 9.64 8.24
CA ALA A 198 -11.08 8.20 7.98
C ALA A 198 -12.56 7.79 7.81
N CYS A 199 -13.45 8.22 8.71
CA CYS A 199 -14.85 7.80 8.74
C CYS A 199 -15.74 8.36 7.62
N THR A 200 -15.34 9.42 6.90
CA THR A 200 -16.19 10.04 5.85
C THR A 200 -16.62 9.07 4.73
N VAL A 201 -15.94 7.94 4.54
CA VAL A 201 -16.26 6.92 3.52
C VAL A 201 -17.10 5.76 4.10
N LEU A 202 -17.12 5.58 5.43
CA LEU A 202 -17.98 4.57 6.06
C LEU A 202 -19.47 4.93 5.94
N ASN A 203 -19.82 6.22 5.89
CA ASN A 203 -21.22 6.66 5.80
C ASN A 203 -21.83 6.43 4.41
N ILE A 204 -21.04 6.39 3.34
CA ILE A 204 -21.53 6.18 1.97
C ILE A 204 -22.00 4.72 1.77
N ASN A 205 -21.35 3.75 2.43
CA ASN A 205 -21.76 2.34 2.36
C ASN A 205 -22.93 2.01 3.31
N ALA A 206 -23.08 2.74 4.41
CA ALA A 206 -24.19 2.56 5.35
C ALA A 206 -25.53 3.10 4.80
N GLU A 207 -25.51 4.21 4.06
CA GLU A 207 -26.71 4.75 3.41
C GLU A 207 -27.16 3.92 2.20
N SER A 208 -26.23 3.20 1.55
CA SER A 208 -26.57 2.28 0.46
C SER A 208 -27.21 0.95 0.91
N SER A 209 -27.22 0.66 2.22
CA SER A 209 -27.76 -0.59 2.78
C SER A 209 -29.04 -0.40 3.61
N SER A 210 -29.52 0.83 3.80
CA SER A 210 -30.80 1.11 4.47
C SER A 210 -31.93 1.34 3.47
N THR A 211 -32.41 0.26 2.84
CA THR A 211 -33.76 0.26 2.22
C THR A 211 -34.77 -0.20 3.28
N PRO A 212 -35.94 0.45 3.45
CA PRO A 212 -36.88 0.11 4.50
C PRO A 212 -37.52 -1.26 4.26
N THR A 213 -37.63 -2.00 5.36
CA THR A 213 -38.22 -3.32 5.53
C THR A 213 -39.65 -3.41 4.99
N GLY A 214 -39.92 -4.38 4.11
CA GLY A 214 -41.27 -4.72 3.68
C GLY A 214 -41.34 -6.09 3.00
N ALA A 215 -42.10 -6.99 3.63
CA ALA A 215 -42.57 -8.29 3.17
C ALA A 215 -41.71 -9.54 3.43
N ARG A 216 -42.41 -10.50 4.06
CA ARG A 216 -42.03 -11.79 4.63
C ARG A 216 -42.13 -12.90 3.57
N ALA A 217 -41.14 -13.78 3.48
CA ALA A 217 -41.30 -15.14 2.95
C ALA A 217 -40.23 -16.10 3.55
N THR A 218 -40.66 -17.33 3.79
CA THR A 218 -40.11 -18.42 4.61
C THR A 218 -38.84 -19.13 4.06
N PRO A 219 -38.14 -19.96 4.87
CA PRO A 219 -36.77 -20.39 4.62
C PRO A 219 -36.69 -21.66 3.75
N GLN A 220 -35.72 -21.72 2.84
CA GLN A 220 -35.25 -22.97 2.23
C GLN A 220 -33.78 -23.21 2.58
N SER A 221 -33.55 -24.43 3.04
CA SER A 221 -32.28 -25.01 3.45
C SER A 221 -31.37 -25.34 2.27
N SER A 222 -30.09 -24.95 2.35
CA SER A 222 -29.02 -25.63 1.62
C SER A 222 -27.68 -25.51 2.36
N THR A 223 -27.16 -26.68 2.72
CA THR A 223 -25.87 -27.03 3.36
C THR A 223 -24.64 -26.41 2.63
N PRO A 224 -23.52 -26.12 3.32
CA PRO A 224 -22.49 -25.20 2.83
C PRO A 224 -21.49 -25.84 1.86
N ALA A 225 -21.19 -25.13 0.77
CA ALA A 225 -20.19 -25.52 -0.22
C ALA A 225 -18.79 -24.97 0.14
N ASP A 226 -17.93 -25.93 0.49
CA ASP A 226 -16.47 -26.04 0.36
C ASP A 226 -15.65 -24.79 -0.04
N ALA A 227 -14.81 -24.36 0.90
CA ALA A 227 -13.88 -23.25 0.80
C ALA A 227 -12.52 -23.67 0.19
N THR A 228 -12.50 -24.11 -1.07
CA THR A 228 -11.24 -24.43 -1.74
C THR A 228 -11.24 -24.08 -3.23
N LYS A 229 -11.39 -22.79 -3.59
CA LYS A 229 -11.05 -22.31 -4.94
C LYS A 229 -10.89 -20.79 -5.03
N MET A 230 -9.76 -20.25 -4.56
CA MET A 230 -9.34 -18.91 -4.96
C MET A 230 -7.82 -18.78 -4.91
N LYS A 231 -7.15 -18.98 -6.06
CA LYS A 231 -5.85 -18.40 -6.47
C LYS A 231 -5.37 -19.07 -7.75
N SER A 232 -5.75 -18.52 -8.89
CA SER A 232 -4.94 -18.52 -10.10
C SER A 232 -5.65 -17.66 -11.14
N ARG A 233 -5.16 -16.43 -11.30
CA ARG A 233 -4.99 -15.70 -12.57
C ARG A 233 -4.46 -14.31 -12.26
#